data_AF-A0A848YHF6-F1
#
_entry.id   AF-A0A848YHF6-F1
#
_cell.length_a   1.000
_cell.length_b   1.000
_cell.length_c   1.000
_cell.angle_alpha   90.00
_cell.angle_beta   90.00
_cell.angle_gamma   90.00
#
_symmetry.space_group_name_H-M   'P 1'
#
loop_
_entity.id
_entity.type
_entity.pdbx_description
1 polymer ?
#
loop_
_entity_poly.entity_id
_entity_poly.type
_entity_poly.pdbx_seq_one_letter_code
_entity_poly.pdbx_strand_id
1 'polypeptide(L)'
;AYDQRDRILKQLADEIGIRTIQLPGDDIEIYTDSGVTLFEKHPRTVAFNPTNAFSPTTGGGAVYVDGVAVTGSNAALPIKSGRLAGLSELRDVTTVTYQTQMDELARGVIEAFAETDPGSPAALPPLTGLFTYSGEPNLPASGVHYLGMAAEIRVNAAVDPAQGGSPALVRDGGINGAAYVQNTTGAAGFNDNILSHISELSNPRTYDAAATIDTSDSITGYAASSVSWIEQTRSTVQQDADYRATLKAHTAVTLSNATGVNVDEEMALLLELERSFEASARLISAIDQMYASLLQAAG
;
A
#
# COMPACT_ATOMS: atom_id res chain seq x y z
N ALA A 1 -29.44 -18.34 11.87
CA ALA A 1 -29.31 -16.87 11.93
C ALA A 1 -27.91 -16.45 12.37
N TYR A 2 -27.41 -16.98 13.49
CA TYR A 2 -26.05 -16.75 13.99
C TYR A 2 -24.93 -17.03 12.98
N ASP A 3 -24.95 -18.20 12.32
CA ASP A 3 -23.93 -18.54 11.32
C ASP A 3 -23.86 -17.57 10.14
N GLN A 4 -24.98 -16.97 9.76
CA GLN A 4 -25.03 -16.01 8.66
C GLN A 4 -24.52 -14.64 9.10
N ARG A 5 -24.85 -14.22 10.32
CA ARG A 5 -24.29 -13.01 10.95
C ARG A 5 -22.77 -13.11 11.03
N ASP A 6 -22.25 -14.21 11.56
CA ASP A 6 -20.81 -14.41 11.76
C ASP A 6 -20.06 -14.49 10.43
N ARG A 7 -20.67 -15.09 9.40
CA ARG A 7 -20.12 -15.10 8.05
C ARG A 7 -20.00 -13.69 7.48
N ILE A 8 -21.04 -12.87 7.63
CA ILE A 8 -21.03 -11.47 7.15
C ILE A 8 -20.01 -10.64 7.92
N LEU A 9 -19.92 -10.81 9.24
CA LEU A 9 -18.91 -10.12 10.06
C LEU A 9 -17.48 -10.47 9.63
N LYS A 10 -17.21 -11.74 9.31
CA LYS A 10 -15.92 -12.17 8.77
C LYS A 10 -15.61 -11.52 7.42
N GLN A 11 -16.59 -11.49 6.51
CA GLN A 11 -16.42 -10.81 5.21
C GLN A 11 -16.18 -9.32 5.37
N LEU A 12 -16.91 -8.66 6.27
CA LEU A 12 -16.71 -7.25 6.58
C LEU A 12 -15.32 -6.99 7.16
N ALA A 13 -14.86 -7.85 8.08
CA ALA A 13 -13.53 -7.76 8.70
C ALA A 13 -12.37 -7.92 7.70
N ASP A 14 -12.57 -8.67 6.61
CA ASP A 14 -11.57 -8.79 5.55
C ASP A 14 -11.47 -7.48 4.72
N GLU A 15 -12.56 -6.72 4.57
CA GLU A 15 -12.59 -5.46 3.82
C GLU A 15 -12.17 -4.24 4.66
N ILE A 16 -12.65 -4.15 5.90
CA ILE A 16 -12.39 -3.05 6.83
C ILE A 16 -12.19 -3.60 8.24
N GLY A 17 -11.20 -3.08 8.97
CA GLY A 17 -11.00 -3.42 10.37
C GLY A 17 -12.25 -3.09 11.19
N ILE A 18 -12.79 -4.07 11.93
CA ILE A 18 -13.98 -3.89 12.77
C ILE A 18 -13.77 -4.35 14.21
N ARG A 19 -14.54 -3.75 15.12
CA ARG A 19 -14.77 -4.23 16.48
C ARG A 19 -16.26 -4.41 16.70
N THR A 20 -16.65 -5.56 17.25
CA THR A 20 -18.05 -5.85 17.59
C THR A 20 -18.28 -5.77 19.10
N ILE A 21 -19.47 -5.32 19.50
CA ILE A 21 -19.94 -5.31 20.89
C ILE A 21 -21.30 -6.01 20.92
N GLN A 22 -21.43 -7.06 21.72
CA GLN A 22 -22.71 -7.74 21.92
C GLN A 22 -23.50 -7.03 23.04
N LEU A 23 -24.75 -6.67 22.76
CA LEU A 23 -25.67 -6.04 23.70
C LEU A 23 -26.62 -7.09 24.33
N PRO A 24 -27.27 -6.77 25.47
CA PRO A 24 -28.37 -7.58 26.00
C PRO A 24 -29.50 -7.72 24.97
N GLY A 25 -30.08 -8.92 24.86
CA GLY A 25 -31.14 -9.18 23.88
C GLY A 25 -30.65 -9.61 22.49
N ASP A 26 -29.36 -9.95 22.36
CA ASP A 26 -28.73 -10.47 21.14
C ASP A 26 -28.54 -9.45 20.00
N ASP A 27 -28.68 -8.15 20.33
CA ASP A 27 -28.26 -7.05 19.47
C ASP A 27 -26.73 -6.94 19.40
N ILE A 28 -26.22 -6.36 18.31
CA ILE A 28 -24.79 -6.16 18.07
C ILE A 28 -24.53 -4.74 17.59
N GLU A 29 -23.47 -4.13 18.10
CA GLU A 29 -22.89 -2.89 17.56
C GLU A 29 -21.58 -3.22 16.85
N ILE A 30 -21.32 -2.54 15.74
CA ILE A 30 -20.12 -2.70 14.92
C ILE A 30 -19.50 -1.32 14.76
N TYR A 31 -18.22 -1.22 15.11
CA TYR A 31 -17.39 -0.05 14.93
C TYR A 31 -16.21 -0.43 14.03
N THR A 32 -15.59 0.55 13.37
CA THR A 32 -14.25 0.34 12.80
C THR A 32 -13.24 0.05 13.90
N ASP A 33 -12.08 -0.49 13.55
CA ASP A 33 -10.94 -0.65 14.46
C ASP A 33 -10.41 0.70 15.01
N SER A 34 -10.77 1.82 14.37
CA SER A 34 -10.52 3.19 14.80
C SER A 34 -11.64 3.82 15.63
N GLY A 35 -12.80 3.16 15.78
CA GLY A 35 -13.91 3.59 16.63
C GLY A 35 -15.05 4.34 15.93
N VAL A 36 -15.06 4.40 14.59
CA VAL A 36 -16.16 4.99 13.82
C VAL A 36 -17.31 3.99 13.74
N THR A 37 -18.53 4.39 14.08
CA THR A 37 -19.71 3.51 14.05
C THR A 37 -19.98 3.03 12.62
N LEU A 38 -20.14 1.72 12.42
CA LEU A 38 -20.59 1.08 11.18
C LEU A 38 -22.03 0.57 11.28
N PHE A 39 -22.42 0.06 12.45
CA PHE A 39 -23.75 -0.45 12.71
C PHE A 39 -24.08 -0.36 14.21
N GLU A 40 -25.29 0.09 14.52
CA GLU A 40 -25.89 0.02 15.85
C GLU A 40 -27.33 -0.48 15.68
N LYS A 41 -28.31 0.44 15.59
CA LYS A 41 -29.70 0.12 15.22
C LYS A 41 -29.94 0.12 13.71
N HIS A 42 -29.15 0.92 12.99
CA HIS A 42 -29.23 1.09 11.55
C HIS A 42 -27.81 1.06 10.96
N PRO A 43 -27.63 0.52 9.75
CA PRO A 43 -26.34 0.52 9.08
C PRO A 43 -25.93 1.95 8.70
N ARG A 44 -24.65 2.26 8.87
CA ARG A 44 -24.04 3.51 8.41
C ARG A 44 -23.59 3.36 6.95
N THR A 45 -23.77 4.41 6.16
CA THR A 45 -23.37 4.38 4.75
C THR A 45 -21.86 4.49 4.61
N VAL A 46 -21.25 3.54 3.90
CA VAL A 46 -19.86 3.63 3.44
C VAL A 46 -19.87 4.23 2.03
N ALA A 47 -19.12 5.31 1.83
CA ALA A 47 -19.06 6.02 0.56
C ALA A 47 -17.61 6.25 0.12
N PHE A 48 -17.37 6.17 -1.18
CA PHE A 48 -16.09 6.49 -1.80
C PHE A 48 -16.38 7.18 -3.12
N ASN A 49 -15.80 8.36 -3.33
CA ASN A 49 -15.86 9.04 -4.62
C ASN A 49 -14.61 8.69 -5.43
N PRO A 50 -14.72 7.89 -6.51
CA PRO A 50 -13.56 7.41 -7.23
C PRO A 50 -12.84 8.50 -8.01
N THR A 51 -11.51 8.46 -7.97
CA THR A 51 -10.65 9.24 -8.86
C THR A 51 -10.40 8.42 -10.13
N ASN A 52 -10.89 8.90 -11.27
CA ASN A 52 -10.84 8.13 -12.54
C ASN A 52 -9.50 8.25 -13.29
N ALA A 53 -8.76 9.33 -13.07
CA ALA A 53 -7.46 9.56 -13.70
C ALA A 53 -6.49 10.13 -12.67
N PHE A 54 -5.28 9.58 -12.64
CA PHE A 54 -4.20 10.05 -11.78
C PHE A 54 -3.17 10.79 -12.63
N SER A 55 -2.77 11.95 -12.13
CA SER A 55 -1.56 12.67 -12.53
C SER A 55 -0.59 12.68 -11.34
N PRO A 56 0.67 13.10 -11.53
CA PRO A 56 1.63 13.22 -10.44
C PRO A 56 1.17 14.07 -9.24
N THR A 57 0.21 14.99 -9.44
CA THR A 57 -0.36 15.86 -8.40
C THR A 57 -1.68 15.34 -7.80
N THR A 58 -2.22 14.26 -8.34
CA THR A 58 -3.55 13.79 -7.98
C THR A 58 -3.51 12.92 -6.73
N GLY A 59 -4.04 13.44 -5.63
CA GLY A 59 -4.26 12.64 -4.42
C GLY A 59 -5.43 11.65 -4.57
N GLY A 60 -5.33 10.54 -3.85
CA GLY A 60 -6.41 9.57 -3.76
C GLY A 60 -7.60 10.07 -2.93
N GLY A 61 -8.82 9.70 -3.32
CA GLY A 61 -10.02 9.98 -2.53
C GLY A 61 -10.05 9.21 -1.21
N ALA A 62 -10.61 9.79 -0.16
CA ALA A 62 -10.85 9.09 1.11
C ALA A 62 -12.11 8.21 1.04
N VAL A 63 -12.12 7.14 1.83
CA VAL A 63 -13.32 6.38 2.16
C VAL A 63 -14.00 7.05 3.35
N TYR A 64 -15.32 7.15 3.30
CA TYR A 64 -16.15 7.80 4.32
C TYR A 64 -17.15 6.82 4.93
N VAL A 65 -17.39 6.95 6.22
CA VAL A 65 -18.48 6.29 6.95
C VAL A 65 -19.36 7.37 7.56
N ASP A 66 -20.59 7.49 7.06
CA ASP A 66 -21.55 8.53 7.49
C ASP A 66 -20.94 9.97 7.45
N GLY A 67 -20.12 10.24 6.43
CA GLY A 67 -19.42 11.52 6.26
C GLY A 67 -18.09 11.66 7.02
N VAL A 68 -17.72 10.70 7.88
CA VAL A 68 -16.43 10.68 8.58
C VAL A 68 -15.38 9.98 7.72
N ALA A 69 -14.29 10.67 7.38
CA ALA A 69 -13.18 10.06 6.64
C ALA A 69 -12.48 8.99 7.50
N VAL A 70 -12.35 7.78 6.95
CA VAL A 70 -11.69 6.65 7.59
C VAL A 70 -10.38 6.25 6.91
N THR A 71 -10.07 6.79 5.73
CA THR A 71 -8.77 6.61 5.06
C THR A 71 -8.21 7.94 4.56
N GLY A 72 -6.93 7.95 4.18
CA GLY A 72 -6.20 9.13 3.71
C GLY A 72 -5.59 9.95 4.84
N SER A 73 -4.66 10.84 4.49
CA SER A 73 -3.84 11.62 5.44
C SER A 73 -4.64 12.57 6.36
N ASN A 74 -5.86 12.93 5.96
CA ASN A 74 -6.73 13.84 6.72
C ASN A 74 -7.78 13.11 7.59
N ALA A 75 -7.78 11.76 7.62
CA ALA A 75 -8.69 11.01 8.47
C ALA A 75 -8.32 11.19 9.95
N ALA A 76 -9.26 11.66 10.77
CA ALA A 76 -9.05 11.82 12.21
C ALA A 76 -8.99 10.47 12.95
N LEU A 77 -9.72 9.47 12.44
CA LEU A 77 -9.78 8.11 12.98
C LEU A 77 -9.50 7.10 11.85
N PRO A 78 -8.24 7.04 11.34
CA PRO A 78 -7.92 6.19 10.20
C PRO A 78 -8.01 4.71 10.59
N ILE A 79 -8.62 3.91 9.72
CA ILE A 79 -8.61 2.45 9.87
C ILE A 79 -7.20 1.91 9.71
N LYS A 80 -6.89 0.83 10.44
CA LYS A 80 -5.53 0.26 10.50
C LYS A 80 -5.42 -1.14 9.89
N SER A 81 -6.56 -1.75 9.56
CA SER A 81 -6.64 -3.10 9.04
C SER A 81 -7.77 -3.27 8.03
N GLY A 82 -7.79 -4.44 7.38
CA GLY A 82 -8.67 -4.71 6.25
C GLY A 82 -8.10 -4.23 4.92
N ARG A 83 -8.71 -4.70 3.83
CA ARG A 83 -8.27 -4.40 2.46
C ARG A 83 -8.27 -2.90 2.14
N LEU A 84 -9.25 -2.15 2.64
CA LEU A 84 -9.36 -0.70 2.39
C LEU A 84 -8.17 0.08 2.99
N ALA A 85 -7.70 -0.30 4.17
CA ALA A 85 -6.53 0.33 4.79
C ALA A 85 -5.28 0.08 3.95
N GLY A 86 -5.02 -1.18 3.59
CA GLY A 86 -3.85 -1.56 2.79
C GLY A 86 -3.83 -0.96 1.38
N LEU A 87 -4.98 -0.93 0.70
CA LEU A 87 -5.10 -0.28 -0.62
C LEU A 87 -4.89 1.23 -0.55
N SER A 88 -5.38 1.89 0.51
CA SER A 88 -5.18 3.32 0.70
C SER A 88 -3.71 3.64 1.00
N GLU A 89 -3.05 2.84 1.85
CA GLU A 89 -1.61 2.98 2.14
C GLU A 89 -0.77 2.81 0.86
N LEU A 90 -1.03 1.77 0.07
CA LEU A 90 -0.31 1.54 -1.18
C LEU A 90 -0.47 2.72 -2.16
N ARG A 91 -1.70 3.22 -2.31
CA ARG A 91 -2.03 4.31 -3.25
C ARG A 91 -1.53 5.68 -2.77
N ASP A 92 -1.66 5.98 -1.48
CA ASP A 92 -1.45 7.34 -0.98
C ASP A 92 -0.05 7.55 -0.38
N VAL A 93 0.65 6.47 -0.03
CA VAL A 93 1.98 6.52 0.59
C VAL A 93 3.00 5.80 -0.30
N THR A 94 2.89 4.48 -0.46
CA THR A 94 3.95 3.69 -1.11
C THR A 94 4.18 4.11 -2.56
N THR A 95 3.13 4.24 -3.36
CA THR A 95 3.25 4.61 -4.77
C THR A 95 3.63 6.09 -4.96
N VAL A 96 3.22 6.96 -4.04
CA VAL A 96 3.63 8.38 -4.05
C VAL A 96 5.12 8.52 -3.75
N THR A 97 5.64 7.80 -2.73
CA THR A 97 7.07 7.76 -2.46
C THR A 97 7.86 7.17 -3.64
N TYR A 98 7.33 6.11 -4.26
CA TYR A 98 7.96 5.53 -5.45
C TYR A 98 7.96 6.50 -6.64
N GLN A 99 6.90 7.30 -6.83
CA GLN A 99 6.87 8.37 -7.81
C GLN A 99 7.97 9.41 -7.54
N THR A 100 8.16 9.84 -6.28
CA THR A 100 9.26 10.73 -5.90
C THR A 100 10.63 10.15 -6.26
N GLN A 101 10.84 8.84 -6.03
CA GLN A 101 12.09 8.17 -6.43
C GLN A 101 12.29 8.16 -7.95
N MET A 102 11.22 7.94 -8.74
CA MET A 102 11.31 7.99 -10.20
C MET A 102 11.57 9.42 -10.71
N ASP A 103 10.94 10.42 -10.10
CA ASP A 103 11.15 11.83 -10.42
C ASP A 103 12.61 12.26 -10.14
N GLU A 104 13.15 11.85 -9.00
CA GLU A 104 14.54 12.11 -8.62
C GLU A 104 15.55 11.37 -9.52
N LEU A 105 15.22 10.15 -9.97
CA LEU A 105 16.03 9.44 -10.95
C LEU A 105 16.05 10.19 -12.30
N ALA A 106 14.89 10.66 -12.76
CA ALA A 106 14.78 11.45 -13.99
C ALA A 106 15.57 12.77 -13.87
N ARG A 107 15.50 13.46 -12.73
CA ARG A 107 16.32 14.64 -12.43
C ARG A 107 17.81 14.31 -12.51
N GLY A 108 18.23 13.22 -11.87
CA GLY A 108 19.61 12.75 -11.89
C GLY A 108 20.12 12.52 -13.30
N VAL A 109 19.31 11.89 -14.17
CA VAL A 109 19.64 11.68 -15.59
C VAL A 109 19.75 13.00 -16.35
N ILE A 110 18.82 13.95 -16.16
CA ILE A 110 18.88 15.27 -16.79
C ILE A 110 20.16 16.01 -16.36
N GLU A 111 20.51 15.96 -15.07
CA GLU A 111 21.74 16.58 -14.54
C GLU A 111 23.01 15.89 -15.03
N ALA A 112 23.02 14.55 -15.18
CA ALA A 112 24.19 13.83 -15.71
C ALA A 112 24.49 14.13 -17.17
N PHE A 113 23.46 14.47 -17.93
CA PHE A 113 23.61 14.87 -19.33
C PHE A 113 23.52 16.38 -19.51
N ALA A 114 23.74 17.16 -18.45
CA ALA A 114 23.83 18.60 -18.54
C ALA A 114 24.97 19.03 -19.48
N GLU A 115 24.74 20.12 -20.21
CA GLU A 115 25.76 20.75 -21.01
C GLU A 115 26.40 21.91 -20.23
N THR A 116 27.71 21.87 -20.11
CA THR A 116 28.53 22.91 -19.48
C THR A 116 29.27 23.70 -20.55
N ASP A 117 29.65 24.95 -20.27
CA ASP A 117 30.56 25.67 -21.16
C ASP A 117 31.98 25.07 -21.08
N PRO A 118 32.77 25.13 -22.15
CA PRO A 118 34.12 24.55 -22.20
C PRO A 118 35.16 25.33 -21.37
N GLY A 119 34.77 26.44 -20.74
CA GLY A 119 35.67 27.25 -19.91
C GLY A 119 36.15 26.48 -18.67
N SER A 120 37.39 26.76 -18.26
CA SER A 120 37.94 26.27 -16.98
C SER A 120 38.52 27.43 -16.18
N PRO A 121 37.82 27.94 -15.15
CA PRO A 121 36.49 27.53 -14.70
C PRO A 121 35.38 27.89 -15.70
N ALA A 122 34.25 27.19 -15.61
CA ALA A 122 33.03 27.47 -16.36
C ALA A 122 32.57 28.92 -16.13
N ALA A 123 32.28 29.64 -17.22
CA ALA A 123 31.82 31.03 -17.17
C ALA A 123 30.30 31.18 -17.30
N LEU A 124 29.61 30.14 -17.78
CA LEU A 124 28.16 30.10 -17.98
C LEU A 124 27.54 29.04 -17.08
N PRO A 125 26.24 29.17 -16.74
CA PRO A 125 25.56 28.13 -15.98
C PRO A 125 25.45 26.85 -16.82
N PRO A 126 25.46 25.67 -16.17
CA PRO A 126 25.08 24.44 -16.85
C PRO A 126 23.60 24.50 -17.27
N LEU A 127 23.30 23.94 -18.44
CA LEU A 127 21.97 23.87 -19.03
C LEU A 127 21.61 22.42 -19.38
N THR A 128 20.34 22.15 -19.67
CA THR A 128 19.89 20.83 -20.14
C THR A 128 20.62 20.44 -21.43
N GLY A 129 21.15 19.22 -21.50
CA GLY A 129 21.83 18.69 -22.70
C GLY A 129 20.98 17.64 -23.42
N LEU A 130 21.45 16.38 -23.47
CA LEU A 130 20.78 15.28 -24.19
C LEU A 130 19.34 15.06 -23.70
N PHE A 131 19.16 15.05 -22.38
CA PHE A 131 17.84 14.95 -21.76
C PHE A 131 17.37 16.31 -21.26
N THR A 132 16.08 16.56 -21.43
CA THR A 132 15.43 17.83 -21.10
C THR A 132 14.03 17.58 -20.52
N TYR A 133 13.39 18.64 -20.03
CA TYR A 133 12.06 18.64 -19.40
C TYR A 133 11.33 19.95 -19.70
N SER A 134 10.13 20.16 -19.15
CA SER A 134 9.31 21.35 -19.47
C SER A 134 9.98 22.70 -19.10
N GLY A 135 10.95 22.70 -18.17
CA GLY A 135 11.65 23.91 -17.69
C GLY A 135 12.92 24.28 -18.45
N GLU A 136 13.19 23.66 -19.60
CA GLU A 136 14.36 23.94 -20.43
C GLU A 136 14.49 25.43 -20.83
N PRO A 137 15.72 25.95 -21.03
CA PRO A 137 17.00 25.24 -21.03
C PRO A 137 17.65 25.09 -19.65
N ASN A 138 17.07 25.69 -18.59
CA ASN A 138 17.67 25.65 -17.27
C ASN A 138 17.65 24.22 -16.71
N LEU A 139 18.68 23.84 -15.94
CA LEU A 139 18.62 22.60 -15.18
C LEU A 139 17.58 22.69 -14.05
N PRO A 140 16.97 21.55 -13.67
CA PRO A 140 16.23 21.47 -12.43
C PRO A 140 17.15 21.75 -11.24
N ALA A 141 16.57 22.25 -10.14
CA ALA A 141 17.34 22.53 -8.93
C ALA A 141 17.82 21.21 -8.30
N SER A 142 19.14 21.09 -8.11
CA SER A 142 19.72 19.86 -7.55
C SER A 142 19.27 19.62 -6.11
N GLY A 143 18.94 18.37 -5.79
CA GLY A 143 18.45 17.95 -4.47
C GLY A 143 17.07 18.49 -4.08
N VAL A 144 16.31 19.06 -5.02
CA VAL A 144 14.95 19.55 -4.80
C VAL A 144 14.00 18.76 -5.68
N HIS A 145 13.03 18.09 -5.07
CA HIS A 145 12.04 17.28 -5.78
C HIS A 145 11.22 18.13 -6.77
N TYR A 146 11.24 17.72 -8.04
CA TYR A 146 10.33 18.21 -9.07
C TYR A 146 9.23 17.18 -9.33
N LEU A 147 8.03 17.47 -8.88
CA LEU A 147 6.89 16.56 -8.97
C LEU A 147 6.50 16.26 -10.42
N GLY A 148 6.50 14.98 -10.79
CA GLY A 148 6.12 14.50 -12.13
C GLY A 148 7.24 14.56 -13.17
N MET A 149 8.48 14.85 -12.77
CA MET A 149 9.62 14.91 -13.69
C MET A 149 9.82 13.62 -14.49
N ALA A 150 9.53 12.46 -13.91
CA ALA A 150 9.64 11.18 -14.61
C ALA A 150 8.71 11.09 -15.83
N ALA A 151 7.58 11.81 -15.82
CA ALA A 151 6.67 11.89 -16.94
C ALA A 151 7.06 12.95 -17.99
N GLU A 152 7.93 13.90 -17.62
CA GLU A 152 8.34 15.02 -18.49
C GLU A 152 9.68 14.82 -19.19
N ILE A 153 10.55 13.96 -18.64
CA ILE A 153 11.86 13.69 -19.20
C ILE A 153 11.73 13.23 -20.65
N ARG A 154 12.48 13.89 -21.53
CA ARG A 154 12.51 13.61 -22.96
C ARG A 154 13.88 13.88 -23.54
N VAL A 155 14.10 13.39 -24.76
CA VAL A 155 15.28 13.75 -25.56
C VAL A 155 15.12 15.19 -26.06
N ASN A 156 16.20 15.97 -25.98
CA ASN A 156 16.21 17.34 -26.47
C ASN A 156 16.02 17.39 -27.99
N ALA A 157 15.09 18.22 -28.47
CA ALA A 157 14.81 18.35 -29.90
C ALA A 157 16.04 18.77 -30.72
N ALA A 158 16.99 19.50 -30.12
CA ALA A 158 18.23 19.88 -30.76
C ALA A 158 19.11 18.69 -31.18
N VAL A 159 18.95 17.52 -30.55
CA VAL A 159 19.71 16.30 -30.89
C VAL A 159 18.92 15.27 -31.68
N ASP A 160 17.62 15.51 -31.92
CA ASP A 160 16.72 14.56 -32.58
C ASP A 160 16.54 14.88 -34.08
N PRO A 161 17.05 14.06 -35.01
CA PRO A 161 16.87 14.24 -36.44
C PRO A 161 15.41 14.31 -36.89
N ALA A 162 14.50 13.61 -36.20
CA ALA A 162 13.08 13.62 -36.54
C ALA A 162 12.42 14.98 -36.26
N GLN A 163 13.04 15.79 -35.40
CA GLN A 163 12.62 17.14 -35.04
C GLN A 163 13.53 18.23 -35.65
N GLY A 164 14.44 17.85 -36.55
CA GLY A 164 15.37 18.78 -37.22
C GLY A 164 16.67 19.04 -36.46
N GLY A 165 16.94 18.32 -35.38
CA GLY A 165 18.18 18.36 -34.61
C GLY A 165 19.32 17.52 -35.20
N SER A 166 20.46 17.50 -34.49
CA SER A 166 21.67 16.79 -34.88
C SER A 166 22.25 15.97 -33.72
N PRO A 167 22.34 14.64 -33.84
CA PRO A 167 22.97 13.76 -32.85
C PRO A 167 24.45 14.09 -32.62
N ALA A 168 25.11 14.76 -33.58
CA ALA A 168 26.49 15.18 -33.45
C ALA A 168 26.69 16.13 -32.25
N LEU A 169 25.66 16.87 -31.82
CA LEU A 169 25.75 17.76 -30.67
C LEU A 169 25.97 17.02 -29.34
N VAL A 170 25.58 15.74 -29.24
CA VAL A 170 25.93 14.91 -28.06
C VAL A 170 27.45 14.71 -27.98
N ARG A 171 28.12 14.60 -29.12
CA ARG A 171 29.58 14.47 -29.19
C ARG A 171 30.25 15.85 -29.11
N ASP A 172 29.78 16.80 -29.88
CA ASP A 172 30.48 18.07 -30.14
C ASP A 172 30.12 19.19 -29.15
N GLY A 173 29.02 19.04 -28.41
CA GLY A 173 28.39 20.13 -27.68
C GLY A 173 27.72 21.16 -28.60
N GLY A 174 27.20 22.22 -28.01
CA GLY A 174 26.48 23.28 -28.69
C GLY A 174 24.96 23.08 -28.74
N ILE A 175 24.39 22.21 -27.91
CA ILE A 175 22.93 22.06 -27.73
C ILE A 175 22.32 23.42 -27.34
N ASN A 176 23.00 24.14 -26.45
CA ASN A 176 22.61 25.47 -25.96
C ASN A 176 23.32 26.62 -26.71
N GLY A 177 23.78 26.37 -27.94
CA GLY A 177 24.40 27.36 -28.82
C GLY A 177 25.92 27.39 -28.79
N ALA A 178 26.52 28.30 -29.57
CA ALA A 178 27.96 28.30 -29.89
C ALA A 178 28.88 28.40 -28.65
N ALA A 179 28.41 28.99 -27.55
CA ALA A 179 29.17 29.12 -26.31
C ALA A 179 29.35 27.79 -25.55
N TYR A 180 28.55 26.76 -25.89
CA TYR A 180 28.59 25.43 -25.27
C TYR A 180 29.26 24.38 -26.17
N VAL A 181 29.87 24.78 -27.28
CA VAL A 181 30.59 23.87 -28.17
C VAL A 181 31.88 23.39 -27.50
N GLN A 182 31.97 22.09 -27.27
CA GLN A 182 33.13 21.41 -26.69
C GLN A 182 34.16 21.06 -27.78
N ASN A 183 33.71 20.57 -28.95
CA ASN A 183 34.57 20.25 -30.09
C ASN A 183 34.89 21.48 -30.95
N THR A 184 35.63 22.43 -30.38
CA THR A 184 35.93 23.73 -31.01
C THR A 184 36.76 23.63 -32.30
N THR A 185 37.46 22.51 -32.54
CA THR A 185 38.29 22.29 -33.74
C THR A 185 37.60 21.44 -34.81
N GLY A 186 36.41 20.91 -34.53
CA GLY A 186 35.71 20.00 -35.44
C GLY A 186 36.45 18.67 -35.64
N ALA A 187 37.20 18.21 -34.64
CA ALA A 187 37.96 16.97 -34.73
C ALA A 187 37.02 15.76 -34.91
N ALA A 188 37.26 14.96 -35.96
CA ALA A 188 36.41 13.81 -36.29
C ALA A 188 36.40 12.73 -35.18
N GLY A 189 37.50 12.62 -34.42
CA GLY A 189 37.68 11.66 -33.33
C GLY A 189 37.41 12.22 -31.93
N PHE A 190 36.76 13.38 -31.80
CA PHE A 190 36.46 13.97 -30.50
C PHE A 190 35.54 13.05 -29.68
N ASN A 191 35.97 12.65 -28.48
CA ASN A 191 35.21 11.77 -27.59
C ASN A 191 35.14 12.27 -26.14
N ASP A 192 35.80 13.39 -25.82
CA ASP A 192 35.89 13.91 -24.45
C ASP A 192 34.50 14.15 -23.84
N ASN A 193 33.56 14.77 -24.58
CA ASN A 193 32.21 15.01 -24.08
C ASN A 193 31.46 13.71 -23.78
N ILE A 194 31.56 12.71 -24.66
CA ILE A 194 30.92 11.40 -24.47
C ILE A 194 31.49 10.71 -23.22
N LEU A 195 32.82 10.74 -23.05
CA LEU A 195 33.48 10.17 -21.88
C LEU A 195 33.10 10.91 -20.59
N SER A 196 32.93 12.24 -20.66
CA SER A 196 32.43 13.05 -19.55
C SER A 196 31.03 12.62 -19.13
N HIS A 197 30.08 12.51 -20.06
CA HIS A 197 28.72 12.02 -19.77
C HIS A 197 28.72 10.61 -19.15
N ILE A 198 29.57 9.71 -19.64
CA ILE A 198 29.72 8.36 -19.06
C ILE A 198 30.25 8.44 -17.63
N SER A 199 31.24 9.30 -17.37
CA SER A 199 31.77 9.51 -16.01
C SER A 199 30.69 10.06 -15.08
N GLU A 200 29.88 10.99 -15.57
CA GLU A 200 28.81 11.61 -14.79
C GLU A 200 27.77 10.58 -14.31
N LEU A 201 27.48 9.52 -15.06
CA LEU A 201 26.58 8.45 -14.59
C LEU A 201 27.03 7.79 -13.27
N SER A 202 28.34 7.77 -13.01
CA SER A 202 28.92 7.16 -11.81
C SER A 202 29.20 8.17 -10.69
N ASN A 203 29.13 9.48 -10.97
CA ASN A 203 29.39 10.51 -9.98
C ASN A 203 28.22 10.62 -8.97
N PRO A 204 28.50 10.78 -7.66
CA PRO A 204 27.45 11.02 -6.68
C PRO A 204 26.67 12.31 -6.96
N ARG A 205 25.36 12.24 -6.82
CA ARG A 205 24.42 13.38 -6.92
C ARG A 205 23.61 13.50 -5.66
N THR A 206 23.24 14.73 -5.33
CA THR A 206 22.31 15.00 -4.23
C THR A 206 20.88 14.71 -4.68
N TYR A 207 20.12 14.01 -3.84
CA TYR A 207 18.69 13.73 -4.02
C TYR A 207 17.85 14.28 -2.86
N ASP A 208 16.59 14.55 -3.14
CA ASP A 208 15.62 15.03 -2.15
C ASP A 208 15.34 13.95 -1.08
N ALA A 209 15.32 14.36 0.19
CA ALA A 209 15.07 13.46 1.32
C ALA A 209 13.64 12.87 1.32
N ALA A 210 12.68 13.50 0.63
CA ALA A 210 11.31 13.01 0.47
C ALA A 210 11.24 11.67 -0.28
N ALA A 211 12.29 11.27 -1.00
CA ALA A 211 12.36 9.96 -1.65
C ALA A 211 12.55 8.79 -0.68
N THR A 212 12.88 9.06 0.59
CA THR A 212 13.05 8.08 1.68
C THR A 212 14.14 7.01 1.45
N ILE A 213 15.06 7.26 0.53
CA ILE A 213 16.27 6.48 0.27
C ILE A 213 17.50 7.39 0.38
N ASP A 214 18.65 6.94 -0.13
CA ASP A 214 19.91 7.68 -0.04
C ASP A 214 19.82 9.08 -0.68
N THR A 215 20.28 10.10 0.04
CA THR A 215 20.30 11.50 -0.42
C THR A 215 21.56 11.84 -1.22
N SER A 216 22.48 10.90 -1.38
CA SER A 216 23.71 11.06 -2.16
C SER A 216 24.17 9.73 -2.75
N ASP A 217 24.01 9.53 -4.05
CA ASP A 217 24.48 8.33 -4.77
C ASP A 217 24.66 8.61 -6.28
N SER A 218 25.34 7.71 -6.98
CA SER A 218 25.29 7.59 -8.44
C SER A 218 23.88 7.30 -8.93
N ILE A 219 23.59 7.56 -10.21
CA ILE A 219 22.26 7.27 -10.80
C ILE A 219 21.95 5.77 -10.72
N THR A 220 22.93 4.93 -11.01
CA THR A 220 22.78 3.47 -10.96
C THR A 220 22.61 2.94 -9.55
N GLY A 221 23.32 3.53 -8.58
CA GLY A 221 23.19 3.18 -7.16
C GLY A 221 21.82 3.58 -6.64
N TYR A 222 21.38 4.80 -6.94
CA TYR A 222 20.05 5.28 -6.56
C TYR A 222 18.91 4.44 -7.14
N ALA A 223 19.00 4.07 -8.43
CA ALA A 223 18.04 3.17 -9.05
C ALA A 223 18.00 1.79 -8.36
N ALA A 224 19.16 1.25 -7.98
CA ALA A 224 19.24 0.00 -7.23
C ALA A 224 18.63 0.14 -5.82
N SER A 225 18.91 1.23 -5.11
CA SER A 225 18.33 1.54 -3.79
C SER A 225 16.81 1.71 -3.86
N SER A 226 16.27 2.33 -4.90
CA SER A 226 14.81 2.44 -5.15
C SER A 226 14.15 1.07 -5.32
N VAL A 227 14.75 0.18 -6.10
CA VAL A 227 14.26 -1.21 -6.25
C VAL A 227 14.38 -1.98 -4.94
N SER A 228 15.51 -1.86 -4.22
CA SER A 228 15.67 -2.51 -2.91
C SER A 228 14.65 -1.99 -1.90
N TRP A 229 14.28 -0.71 -1.94
CA TRP A 229 13.27 -0.13 -1.06
C TRP A 229 11.88 -0.73 -1.27
N ILE A 230 11.42 -0.89 -2.52
CA ILE A 230 10.10 -1.48 -2.78
C ILE A 230 10.08 -2.97 -2.44
N GLU A 231 11.19 -3.69 -2.70
CA GLU A 231 11.33 -5.11 -2.36
C GLU A 231 11.36 -5.33 -0.85
N GLN A 232 12.06 -4.47 -0.11
CA GLN A 232 12.08 -4.49 1.35
C GLN A 232 10.69 -4.18 1.92
N THR A 233 9.99 -3.18 1.35
CA THR A 233 8.61 -2.85 1.73
C THR A 233 7.69 -4.05 1.51
N ARG A 234 7.75 -4.69 0.33
CA ARG A 234 6.97 -5.89 0.03
C ARG A 234 7.29 -7.03 1.00
N SER A 235 8.58 -7.26 1.27
CA SER A 235 9.03 -8.32 2.18
C SER A 235 8.49 -8.12 3.60
N THR A 236 8.58 -6.89 4.12
CA THR A 236 8.03 -6.53 5.44
C THR A 236 6.50 -6.69 5.49
N VAL A 237 5.78 -6.21 4.47
CA VAL A 237 4.31 -6.38 4.40
C VAL A 237 3.91 -7.85 4.28
N GLN A 238 4.66 -8.67 3.54
CA GLN A 238 4.42 -10.10 3.44
C GLN A 238 4.60 -10.80 4.80
N GLN A 239 5.66 -10.47 5.54
CA GLN A 239 5.89 -11.01 6.88
C GLN A 239 4.75 -10.66 7.85
N ASP A 240 4.25 -9.41 7.81
CA ASP A 240 3.11 -9.00 8.63
C ASP A 240 1.83 -9.74 8.22
N ALA A 241 1.60 -9.93 6.92
CA ALA A 241 0.46 -10.70 6.40
C ALA A 241 0.51 -12.17 6.87
N ASP A 242 1.67 -12.82 6.80
CA ASP A 242 1.87 -14.21 7.25
C ASP A 242 1.67 -14.35 8.78
N TYR A 243 2.15 -13.37 9.55
CA TYR A 243 1.92 -13.30 10.98
C TYR A 243 0.43 -13.18 11.31
N ARG A 244 -0.29 -12.26 10.65
CA ARG A 244 -1.73 -12.07 10.83
C ARG A 244 -2.54 -13.29 10.42
N ALA A 245 -2.17 -13.97 9.34
CA ALA A 245 -2.80 -15.21 8.91
C ALA A 245 -2.66 -16.31 9.97
N THR A 246 -1.46 -16.44 10.56
CA THR A 246 -1.20 -17.38 11.66
C THR A 246 -2.03 -17.04 12.89
N LEU A 247 -2.09 -15.77 13.28
CA LEU A 247 -2.90 -15.30 14.41
C LEU A 247 -4.40 -15.57 14.17
N LYS A 248 -4.91 -15.33 12.95
CA LYS A 248 -6.29 -15.64 12.55
C LYS A 248 -6.58 -17.14 12.67
N ALA A 249 -5.66 -18.00 12.24
CA ALA A 249 -5.80 -19.45 12.37
C ALA A 249 -5.83 -19.89 13.85
N HIS A 250 -4.91 -19.39 14.67
CA HIS A 250 -4.84 -19.73 16.10
C HIS A 250 -6.07 -19.27 16.88
N THR A 251 -6.55 -18.05 16.59
CA THR A 251 -7.78 -17.52 17.20
C THR A 251 -9.02 -18.29 16.77
N ALA A 252 -9.10 -18.75 15.51
CA ALA A 252 -10.18 -19.61 15.05
C ALA A 252 -10.19 -20.96 15.78
N VAL A 253 -9.03 -21.59 16.00
CA VAL A 253 -8.91 -22.83 16.79
C VAL A 253 -9.30 -22.59 18.24
N THR A 254 -8.80 -21.51 18.85
CA THR A 254 -9.10 -21.17 20.26
C THR A 254 -10.59 -20.92 20.46
N LEU A 255 -11.22 -20.17 19.55
CA LEU A 255 -12.65 -19.92 19.57
C LEU A 255 -13.42 -21.24 19.39
N SER A 256 -13.03 -22.06 18.43
CA SER A 256 -13.64 -23.38 18.20
C SER A 256 -13.52 -24.30 19.41
N ASN A 257 -12.43 -24.24 20.18
CA ASN A 257 -12.27 -25.05 21.38
C ASN A 257 -13.11 -24.51 22.55
N ALA A 258 -13.32 -23.19 22.63
CA ALA A 258 -14.09 -22.56 23.69
C ALA A 258 -15.61 -22.63 23.46
N THR A 259 -16.06 -22.53 22.20
CA THR A 259 -17.48 -22.56 21.82
C THR A 259 -17.88 -23.88 21.18
N GLY A 260 -16.94 -24.79 20.99
CA GLY A 260 -17.17 -26.09 20.39
C GLY A 260 -17.94 -26.99 21.34
N VAL A 261 -18.93 -27.67 20.79
CA VAL A 261 -19.69 -28.70 21.49
C VAL A 261 -18.86 -29.97 21.52
N ASN A 262 -18.46 -30.43 22.70
CA ASN A 262 -17.74 -31.68 22.85
C ASN A 262 -18.72 -32.85 22.69
N VAL A 263 -18.71 -33.50 21.52
CA VAL A 263 -19.64 -34.59 21.19
C VAL A 263 -19.57 -35.74 22.19
N ASP A 264 -18.40 -35.99 22.79
CA ASP A 264 -18.23 -37.03 23.81
C ASP A 264 -18.93 -36.65 25.13
N GLU A 265 -18.91 -35.36 25.48
CA GLU A 265 -19.57 -34.82 26.68
C GLU A 265 -21.08 -34.71 26.47
N GLU A 266 -21.53 -34.26 25.30
CA GLU A 266 -22.95 -34.29 24.92
C GLU A 266 -23.49 -35.72 24.83
N MET A 267 -22.69 -36.68 24.36
CA MET A 267 -23.08 -38.08 24.29
C MET A 267 -23.12 -38.72 25.69
N ALA A 268 -22.19 -38.36 26.58
CA ALA A 268 -22.26 -38.75 27.99
C ALA A 268 -23.51 -38.16 28.66
N LEU A 269 -23.82 -36.88 28.41
CA LEU A 269 -25.01 -36.20 28.91
C LEU A 269 -26.29 -36.82 28.35
N LEU A 270 -26.33 -37.16 27.06
CA LEU A 270 -27.46 -37.85 26.44
C LEU A 270 -27.67 -39.24 27.05
N LEU A 271 -26.61 -40.01 27.24
CA LEU A 271 -26.69 -41.33 27.88
C LEU A 271 -27.14 -41.22 29.35
N GLU A 272 -26.69 -40.20 30.07
CA GLU A 272 -27.15 -39.91 31.43
C GLU A 272 -28.63 -39.50 31.45
N LEU A 273 -29.04 -38.65 30.51
CA LEU A 273 -30.43 -38.22 30.34
C LEU A 273 -31.33 -39.43 30.01
N GLU A 274 -30.95 -40.27 29.05
CA GLU A 274 -31.65 -41.50 28.68
C GLU A 274 -31.81 -42.44 29.88
N ARG A 275 -30.74 -42.66 30.66
CA ARG A 275 -30.80 -43.48 31.89
C ARG A 275 -31.70 -42.86 32.95
N SER A 276 -31.68 -41.54 33.10
CA SER A 276 -32.55 -40.83 34.06
C SER A 276 -34.03 -40.92 33.66
N PHE A 277 -34.35 -40.84 32.37
CA PHE A 277 -35.69 -41.02 31.84
C PHE A 277 -36.17 -42.47 31.97
N GLU A 278 -35.31 -43.45 31.67
CA GLU A 278 -35.64 -44.86 31.85
C GLU A 278 -35.87 -45.20 33.34
N ALA A 279 -35.03 -44.69 34.24
CA ALA A 279 -35.20 -44.82 35.68
C ALA A 279 -36.51 -44.17 36.17
N SER A 280 -36.83 -42.96 35.67
CA SER A 280 -38.08 -42.26 35.98
C SER A 280 -39.31 -43.04 35.47
N ALA A 281 -39.24 -43.61 34.27
CA ALA A 281 -40.31 -44.44 33.71
C ALA A 281 -40.52 -45.75 34.50
N ARG A 282 -39.44 -46.39 34.98
CA ARG A 282 -39.52 -47.56 35.86
C ARG A 282 -40.11 -47.21 37.23
N LEU A 283 -39.74 -46.06 37.81
CA LEU A 283 -40.34 -45.57 39.05
C LEU A 283 -41.83 -45.29 38.90
N ILE A 284 -42.26 -44.64 37.81
CA ILE A 284 -43.68 -44.43 37.49
C ILE A 284 -44.40 -45.77 37.35
N SER A 285 -43.81 -46.74 36.63
CA SER A 285 -44.41 -48.06 36.47
C SER A 285 -44.51 -48.85 37.79
N ALA A 286 -43.53 -48.72 38.69
CA ALA A 286 -43.57 -49.35 40.00
C ALA A 286 -44.63 -48.71 40.90
N ILE A 287 -44.75 -47.37 40.84
CA ILE A 287 -45.80 -46.62 41.53
C ILE A 287 -47.18 -47.04 41.01
N ASP A 288 -47.37 -47.15 39.70
CA ASP A 288 -48.62 -47.64 39.10
C ASP A 288 -48.97 -49.06 39.56
N GLN A 289 -47.98 -49.97 39.65
CA GLN A 289 -48.18 -51.32 40.18
C GLN A 289 -48.54 -51.33 41.68
N MET A 290 -47.94 -50.44 42.47
CA MET A 290 -48.29 -50.28 43.88
C MET A 290 -49.70 -49.70 44.05
N TYR A 291 -50.09 -48.71 43.23
CA TYR A 291 -51.46 -48.18 43.22
C TYR A 291 -52.47 -49.23 42.79
N ALA A 292 -52.18 -50.03 41.76
CA ALA A 292 -53.04 -51.13 41.34
C ALA A 292 -53.19 -52.20 42.44
N SER A 293 -52.10 -52.55 43.13
CA SER A 293 -52.14 -53.51 44.26
C SER A 293 -52.93 -52.96 45.46
N LEU A 294 -52.81 -51.67 45.76
CA LEU A 294 -53.61 -51.00 46.79
C LEU A 294 -55.09 -50.98 46.44
N LEU A 295 -55.44 -50.65 45.20
CA LEU A 295 -56.82 -50.66 44.71
C LEU A 295 -57.42 -52.07 44.72
N GLN A 296 -56.62 -53.11 44.44
CA GLN A 296 -57.06 -54.51 44.46
C GLN A 296 -57.17 -55.09 45.87
N ALA A 297 -56.44 -54.57 46.85
CA ALA A 297 -56.54 -54.98 48.26
C ALA A 297 -57.66 -54.24 49.03
N ALA A 298 -58.15 -53.12 48.50
CA ALA A 298 -59.20 -52.28 49.09
C ALA A 298 -60.60 -52.50 48.48
N GLY A 299 -60.74 -53.43 47.53
CA GLY A 299 -62.01 -53.90 46.96
C GLY A 299 -62.19 -55.40 47.17
#